data_AF-A0A176RYV0-F1
#
_entry.id   AF-A0A176RYV0-F1
#
_cell.length_a   1.000
_cell.length_b   1.000
_cell.length_c   1.000
_cell.angle_alpha   90.00
_cell.angle_beta   90.00
_cell.angle_gamma   90.00
#
_symmetry.space_group_name_H-M   'P 1'
#
loop_
_entity.id
_entity.type
_entity.pdbx_description
1 polymer ?
#
loop_
_entity_poly.entity_id
_entity_poly.type
_entity_poly.pdbx_seq_one_letter_code
_entity_poly.pdbx_strand_id
1 'polypeptide(L)'
;KKPRPPFKGDIEEIPRARFDGGTIVIDNVAETVEVPQPFRWLQGKWRCRAVDYRLIRPWLYEQDIRNNIPRWQKLSLRLQENWELHPYQTEALNTWIAADRWGSVVLPTGAGKTVLALRAIIETQVSTLVVVPTIDLLHQWYARLENAFGIPIGAWYGLEKEARPITVTTYPSAWSHAETLGNLFKLLIFDEIHHLPA
;
A
#
# COMPACT_ATOMS: atom_id res chain seq x y z
N LYS A 1 15.52 -8.65 -28.54
CA LYS A 1 15.47 -10.06 -28.07
C LYS A 1 15.22 -10.03 -26.57
N LYS A 2 14.10 -10.57 -26.07
CA LYS A 2 13.92 -10.74 -24.61
C LYS A 2 15.04 -11.66 -24.08
N PRO A 3 15.69 -11.35 -22.96
CA PRO A 3 16.61 -12.28 -22.33
C PRO A 3 15.85 -13.58 -22.00
N ARG A 4 16.51 -14.73 -22.19
CA ARG A 4 15.96 -16.02 -21.76
C ARG A 4 15.86 -15.99 -20.23
N PRO A 5 14.76 -16.49 -19.63
CA PRO A 5 14.67 -16.59 -18.18
C PRO A 5 15.84 -17.45 -17.66
N PRO A 6 16.53 -17.03 -16.58
CA PRO A 6 17.68 -17.76 -16.05
C PRO A 6 17.33 -19.14 -15.49
N PHE A 7 16.05 -19.43 -15.26
CA PHE A 7 15.61 -20.52 -14.41
C PHE A 7 14.82 -21.57 -15.20
N LYS A 8 15.29 -22.82 -15.15
CA LYS A 8 14.61 -24.04 -15.64
C LYS A 8 14.72 -25.10 -14.56
N GLY A 9 13.61 -25.46 -13.93
CA GLY A 9 13.53 -26.47 -12.86
C GLY A 9 12.08 -26.90 -12.61
N ASP A 10 11.87 -27.88 -11.74
CA ASP A 10 10.54 -28.31 -11.30
C ASP A 10 9.80 -27.18 -10.58
N ILE A 11 8.46 -27.26 -10.45
CA ILE A 11 7.61 -26.17 -9.92
C ILE A 11 8.07 -25.67 -8.54
N GLU A 12 8.69 -26.55 -7.73
CA GLU A 12 9.24 -26.22 -6.41
C GLU A 12 10.57 -25.44 -6.44
N GLU A 13 11.28 -25.45 -7.57
CA GLU A 13 12.57 -24.76 -7.76
C GLU A 13 12.42 -23.38 -8.41
N ILE A 14 11.22 -23.02 -8.87
CA ILE A 14 10.99 -21.71 -9.51
C ILE A 14 11.24 -20.60 -8.47
N PRO A 15 12.07 -19.60 -8.79
CA PRO A 15 12.26 -18.42 -7.94
C PRO A 15 10.94 -17.77 -7.59
N ARG A 16 10.76 -17.46 -6.31
CA ARG A 16 9.54 -16.78 -5.85
C ARG A 16 9.86 -15.72 -4.82
N ALA A 17 9.15 -14.61 -4.90
CA ALA A 17 9.20 -13.55 -3.91
C ALA A 17 7.94 -13.63 -3.04
N ARG A 18 8.09 -13.57 -1.72
CA ARG A 18 6.99 -13.61 -0.74
C ARG A 18 7.16 -12.54 0.33
N PHE A 19 6.06 -12.12 0.90
CA PHE A 19 6.05 -11.27 2.08
C PHE A 19 6.30 -12.10 3.35
N ASP A 20 7.13 -11.60 4.27
CA ASP A 20 7.52 -12.27 5.51
C ASP A 20 7.79 -11.23 6.62
N GLY A 21 6.87 -11.04 7.56
CA GLY A 21 7.08 -10.18 8.74
C GLY A 21 7.52 -8.74 8.41
N GLY A 22 6.91 -8.09 7.41
CA GLY A 22 7.32 -6.73 7.00
C GLY A 22 8.54 -6.67 6.06
N THR A 23 9.08 -7.83 5.68
CA THR A 23 10.14 -7.98 4.68
C THR A 23 9.64 -8.68 3.43
N ILE A 24 10.42 -8.60 2.37
CA ILE A 24 10.28 -9.40 1.16
C ILE A 24 11.44 -10.38 1.13
N VAL A 25 11.11 -11.65 0.93
CA VAL A 25 12.07 -12.75 0.85
C VAL A 25 12.00 -13.36 -0.53
N ILE A 26 13.15 -13.60 -1.13
CA ILE A 26 13.26 -14.39 -2.36
C ILE A 26 13.72 -15.80 -1.99
N ASP A 27 12.90 -16.79 -2.32
CA ASP A 27 13.25 -18.20 -2.22
C ASP A 27 13.84 -18.69 -3.56
N ASN A 28 14.65 -19.75 -3.51
CA ASN A 28 15.23 -20.43 -4.68
C ASN A 28 16.11 -19.53 -5.56
N VAL A 29 16.79 -18.57 -4.95
CA VAL A 29 17.80 -17.72 -5.60
C VAL A 29 19.09 -17.80 -4.81
N ALA A 30 20.17 -18.24 -5.48
CA ALA A 30 21.48 -18.39 -4.86
C ALA A 30 22.10 -17.04 -4.50
N GLU A 31 23.03 -17.05 -3.55
CA GLU A 31 23.81 -15.86 -3.14
C GLU A 31 24.68 -15.30 -4.28
N THR A 32 25.02 -16.12 -5.28
CA THR A 32 25.82 -15.71 -6.44
C THR A 32 25.05 -14.90 -7.47
N VAL A 33 23.71 -14.86 -7.37
CA VAL A 33 22.87 -14.11 -8.30
C VAL A 33 22.93 -12.63 -7.97
N GLU A 34 23.18 -11.80 -8.96
CA GLU A 34 23.15 -10.35 -8.82
C GLU A 34 21.70 -9.88 -8.61
N VAL A 35 21.44 -9.27 -7.46
CA VAL A 35 20.14 -8.72 -7.07
C VAL A 35 20.24 -7.21 -6.89
N PRO A 36 19.16 -6.45 -7.17
CA PRO A 36 19.18 -5.01 -6.98
C PRO A 36 19.22 -4.65 -5.49
N GLN A 37 19.81 -3.49 -5.18
CA GLN A 37 19.55 -2.84 -3.89
C GLN A 37 18.03 -2.61 -3.74
N PRO A 38 17.43 -2.84 -2.56
CA PRO A 38 18.06 -2.95 -1.24
C PRO A 38 18.13 -4.39 -0.69
N PHE A 39 18.20 -5.41 -1.55
CA PHE A 39 18.34 -6.79 -1.07
C PHE A 39 19.66 -7.01 -0.33
N ARG A 40 19.58 -7.78 0.75
CA ARG A 40 20.70 -8.25 1.56
C ARG A 40 20.57 -9.74 1.79
N TRP A 41 21.71 -10.44 1.80
CA TRP A 41 21.75 -11.86 2.13
C TRP A 41 21.66 -12.03 3.65
N LEU A 42 20.57 -12.64 4.13
CA LEU A 42 20.29 -12.82 5.57
C LEU A 42 19.72 -14.22 5.81
N GLN A 43 20.32 -14.98 6.72
CA GLN A 43 19.87 -16.33 7.10
C GLN A 43 19.65 -17.26 5.89
N GLY A 44 20.56 -17.20 4.90
CA GLY A 44 20.52 -18.04 3.71
C GLY A 44 19.48 -17.64 2.66
N LYS A 45 18.91 -16.43 2.74
CA LYS A 45 17.96 -15.91 1.75
C LYS A 45 18.19 -14.44 1.45
N TRP A 46 17.83 -14.01 0.24
CA TRP A 46 17.77 -12.59 -0.10
C TRP A 46 16.55 -11.95 0.56
N ARG A 47 16.78 -10.88 1.33
CA ARG A 47 15.75 -10.13 2.05
C ARG A 47 15.87 -8.62 1.87
N CYS A 48 14.75 -7.92 1.76
CA CYS A 48 14.68 -6.46 1.84
C CYS A 48 13.40 -6.01 2.56
N ARG A 49 13.24 -4.72 2.87
CA ARG A 49 12.03 -4.23 3.54
C ARG A 49 10.86 -4.21 2.56
N ALA A 50 9.64 -4.49 3.04
CA ALA A 50 8.46 -4.50 2.17
C ALA A 50 8.13 -3.12 1.56
N VAL A 51 8.48 -2.03 2.23
CA VAL A 51 8.38 -0.66 1.71
C VAL A 51 9.16 -0.46 0.40
N ASP A 52 10.24 -1.22 0.20
CA ASP A 52 11.07 -1.13 -1.01
C ASP A 52 10.48 -1.91 -2.20
N TYR A 53 9.30 -2.53 -2.05
CA TYR A 53 8.63 -3.32 -3.09
C TYR A 53 8.52 -2.59 -4.43
N ARG A 54 8.23 -1.29 -4.40
CA ARG A 54 8.10 -0.46 -5.61
C ARG A 54 9.39 -0.43 -6.43
N LEU A 55 10.54 -0.41 -5.77
CA LEU A 55 11.86 -0.37 -6.41
C LEU A 55 12.23 -1.71 -7.05
N ILE A 56 11.87 -2.82 -6.40
CA ILE A 56 12.28 -4.16 -6.83
C ILE A 56 11.30 -4.83 -7.81
N ARG A 57 10.03 -4.38 -7.86
CA ARG A 57 8.98 -5.01 -8.67
C ARG A 57 9.33 -5.12 -10.16
N PRO A 58 9.94 -4.10 -10.82
CA PRO A 58 10.36 -4.23 -12.22
C PRO A 58 11.36 -5.37 -12.42
N TRP A 59 12.35 -5.48 -11.53
CA TRP A 59 13.35 -6.55 -11.58
C TRP A 59 12.72 -7.94 -11.37
N LEU A 60 11.78 -8.09 -10.41
CA LEU A 60 11.05 -9.35 -10.22
C LEU A 60 10.35 -9.80 -11.52
N TYR A 61 9.75 -8.86 -12.25
CA TYR A 61 9.08 -9.12 -13.52
C TYR A 61 10.08 -9.48 -14.65
N GLU A 62 11.19 -8.76 -14.75
CA GLU A 62 12.23 -9.00 -15.77
C GLU A 62 12.91 -10.36 -15.59
N GLN A 63 13.11 -10.80 -14.35
CA GLN A 63 13.74 -12.08 -14.01
C GLN A 63 12.76 -13.25 -13.98
N ASP A 64 11.49 -13.05 -14.32
CA ASP A 64 10.42 -14.05 -14.27
C ASP A 64 10.26 -14.71 -12.88
N ILE A 65 10.49 -13.93 -11.83
CA ILE A 65 10.34 -14.39 -10.44
C ILE A 65 8.86 -14.38 -10.07
N ARG A 66 8.36 -15.51 -9.60
CA ARG A 66 6.96 -15.65 -9.20
C ARG A 66 6.65 -14.72 -8.03
N ASN A 67 5.76 -13.76 -8.26
CA ASN A 67 5.46 -12.72 -7.28
C ASN A 67 4.24 -13.06 -6.41
N ASN A 68 4.51 -13.61 -5.22
CA ASN A 68 3.50 -13.95 -4.20
C ASN A 68 3.42 -12.89 -3.08
N ILE A 69 3.92 -11.68 -3.31
CA ILE A 69 3.90 -10.59 -2.31
C ILE A 69 2.49 -9.97 -2.20
N PRO A 70 1.87 -9.48 -3.31
CA PRO A 70 0.63 -8.72 -3.24
C PRO A 70 -0.56 -9.55 -2.76
N ARG A 71 -1.29 -9.04 -1.77
CA ARG A 71 -2.62 -9.53 -1.39
C ARG A 71 -3.72 -8.48 -1.53
N TRP A 72 -3.36 -7.25 -1.88
CA TRP A 72 -4.32 -6.20 -2.23
C TRP A 72 -5.14 -6.56 -3.46
N GLN A 73 -6.32 -6.00 -3.52
CA GLN A 73 -7.30 -6.24 -4.57
C GLN A 73 -7.45 -4.99 -5.44
N LYS A 74 -7.80 -5.20 -6.71
CA LYS A 74 -8.39 -4.14 -7.54
C LYS A 74 -9.85 -4.01 -7.14
N LEU A 75 -10.33 -2.78 -7.06
CA LEU A 75 -11.69 -2.44 -6.68
C LEU A 75 -12.42 -1.80 -7.86
N SER A 76 -13.73 -1.68 -7.74
CA SER A 76 -14.59 -0.97 -8.69
C SER A 76 -15.53 -0.07 -7.89
N LEU A 77 -14.95 1.00 -7.37
CA LEU A 77 -15.54 1.99 -6.49
C LEU A 77 -16.18 3.11 -7.31
N ARG A 78 -17.33 3.58 -6.83
CA ARG A 78 -18.01 4.78 -7.30
C ARG A 78 -18.40 5.60 -6.08
N LEU A 79 -18.38 6.92 -6.20
CA LEU A 79 -18.91 7.78 -5.15
C LEU A 79 -20.44 7.78 -5.21
N GLN A 80 -21.08 7.65 -4.06
CA GLN A 80 -22.53 7.80 -3.91
C GLN A 80 -22.93 9.27 -4.14
N GLU A 81 -22.13 10.20 -3.62
CA GLU A 81 -22.29 11.64 -3.83
C GLU A 81 -21.11 12.19 -4.63
N ASN A 82 -21.40 12.94 -5.69
CA ASN A 82 -20.37 13.55 -6.52
C ASN A 82 -20.09 14.99 -6.04
N TRP A 83 -19.13 15.16 -5.14
CA TRP A 83 -18.67 16.49 -4.73
C TRP A 83 -17.70 17.06 -5.77
N GLU A 84 -18.00 18.23 -6.33
CA GLU A 84 -17.04 18.92 -7.20
C GLU A 84 -15.82 19.37 -6.38
N LEU A 85 -14.64 19.03 -6.88
CA LEU A 85 -13.39 19.50 -6.30
C LEU A 85 -13.22 20.99 -6.60
N HIS A 86 -12.77 21.74 -5.60
CA HIS A 86 -12.26 23.08 -5.86
C HIS A 86 -11.04 23.03 -6.77
N PRO A 87 -10.74 24.09 -7.55
CA PRO A 87 -9.61 24.11 -8.47
C PRO A 87 -8.27 23.71 -7.83
N TYR A 88 -8.00 24.19 -6.60
CA TYR A 88 -6.78 23.85 -5.87
C TYR A 88 -6.71 22.36 -5.45
N GLN A 89 -7.85 21.71 -5.20
CA GLN A 89 -7.89 20.27 -4.88
C GLN A 89 -7.64 19.43 -6.13
N THR A 90 -8.20 19.84 -7.27
CA THR A 90 -7.95 19.20 -8.56
C THR A 90 -6.48 19.31 -8.96
N GLU A 91 -5.89 20.49 -8.81
CA GLU A 91 -4.45 20.71 -9.06
C GLU A 91 -3.58 19.83 -8.15
N ALA A 92 -3.90 19.78 -6.85
CA ALA A 92 -3.18 18.95 -5.90
C ALA A 92 -3.28 17.45 -6.24
N LEU A 93 -4.47 16.97 -6.62
CA LEU A 93 -4.68 15.58 -7.04
C LEU A 93 -3.85 15.27 -8.30
N ASN A 94 -3.92 16.12 -9.31
CA ASN A 94 -3.18 15.94 -10.56
C ASN A 94 -1.67 15.95 -10.35
N THR A 95 -1.18 16.82 -9.46
CA THR A 95 0.24 16.87 -9.09
C THR A 95 0.67 15.58 -8.40
N TRP A 96 -0.15 15.06 -7.48
CA TRP A 96 0.12 13.77 -6.83
C TRP A 96 0.07 12.58 -7.82
N ILE A 97 -0.84 12.60 -8.78
CA ILE A 97 -0.90 11.60 -9.87
C ILE A 97 0.37 11.67 -10.73
N ALA A 98 0.81 12.88 -11.11
CA ALA A 98 2.01 13.11 -11.90
C ALA A 98 3.29 12.68 -11.15
N ALA A 99 3.30 12.77 -9.81
CA ALA A 99 4.34 12.23 -8.94
C ALA A 99 4.25 10.69 -8.76
N ASP A 100 3.62 9.99 -9.70
CA ASP A 100 3.34 8.56 -9.67
C ASP A 100 2.74 8.11 -8.32
N ARG A 101 1.77 8.90 -7.85
CA ARG A 101 0.92 8.63 -6.70
C ARG A 101 1.73 8.42 -5.40
N TRP A 102 2.83 9.15 -5.28
CA TRP A 102 3.74 9.09 -4.13
C TRP A 102 4.17 10.48 -3.71
N GLY A 103 3.80 10.87 -2.49
CA GLY A 103 4.14 12.19 -1.94
C GLY A 103 3.13 12.64 -0.90
N SER A 104 3.40 13.80 -0.29
CA SER A 104 2.49 14.47 0.62
C SER A 104 1.75 15.60 -0.09
N VAL A 105 0.50 15.85 0.33
CA VAL A 105 -0.27 17.02 -0.08
C VAL A 105 -0.57 17.84 1.17
N VAL A 106 -0.18 19.11 1.16
CA VAL A 106 -0.40 20.03 2.28
C VAL A 106 -1.54 20.99 1.92
N LEU A 107 -2.64 20.89 2.67
CA LEU A 107 -3.78 21.81 2.57
C LEU A 107 -4.10 22.38 3.96
N PRO A 108 -4.63 23.62 4.05
CA PRO A 108 -5.13 24.17 5.31
C PRO A 108 -6.21 23.27 5.96
N THR A 109 -6.36 23.37 7.27
CA THR A 109 -7.49 22.73 7.97
C THR A 109 -8.81 23.25 7.41
N GLY A 110 -9.81 22.37 7.28
CA GLY A 110 -11.10 22.72 6.66
C GLY A 110 -11.10 22.81 5.13
N ALA A 111 -9.95 22.75 4.44
CA ALA A 111 -9.87 22.83 2.97
C ALA A 111 -10.21 21.50 2.25
N GLY A 112 -10.82 20.53 2.94
CA GLY A 112 -11.31 19.30 2.34
C GLY A 112 -10.26 18.22 2.04
N LYS A 113 -9.19 18.08 2.86
CA LYS A 113 -8.20 16.98 2.75
C LYS A 113 -8.86 15.61 2.57
N THR A 114 -9.93 15.34 3.30
CA THR A 114 -10.67 14.07 3.19
C THR A 114 -11.30 13.88 1.82
N VAL A 115 -11.88 14.93 1.21
CA VAL A 115 -12.45 14.84 -0.15
C VAL A 115 -11.36 14.51 -1.16
N LEU A 116 -10.19 15.14 -1.03
CA LEU A 116 -9.03 14.83 -1.87
C LEU A 116 -8.60 13.36 -1.73
N ALA A 117 -8.53 12.84 -0.51
CA ALA A 117 -8.20 11.45 -0.25
C ALA A 117 -9.23 10.46 -0.81
N LEU A 118 -10.53 10.76 -0.70
CA LEU A 118 -11.58 9.97 -1.34
C LEU A 118 -11.40 9.92 -2.86
N ARG A 119 -11.01 11.04 -3.47
CA ARG A 119 -10.69 11.10 -4.90
C ARG A 119 -9.44 10.33 -5.26
N ALA A 120 -8.40 10.30 -4.41
CA ALA A 120 -7.24 9.45 -4.60
C ALA A 120 -7.58 7.95 -4.55
N ILE A 121 -8.53 7.54 -3.69
CA ILE A 121 -9.04 6.17 -3.64
C ILE A 121 -9.79 5.81 -4.94
N ILE A 122 -10.64 6.72 -5.44
CA ILE A 122 -11.34 6.54 -6.71
C ILE A 122 -10.37 6.51 -7.90
N GLU A 123 -9.34 7.33 -7.91
CA GLU A 123 -8.34 7.36 -8.97
C GLU A 123 -7.54 6.06 -9.03
N THR A 124 -7.27 5.44 -7.88
CA THR A 124 -6.42 4.25 -7.80
C THR A 124 -7.17 2.93 -7.92
N GLN A 125 -8.44 2.86 -7.50
CA GLN A 125 -9.27 1.66 -7.58
C GLN A 125 -8.60 0.42 -6.98
N VAL A 126 -7.95 0.54 -5.83
CA VAL A 126 -7.25 -0.56 -5.16
C VAL A 126 -7.49 -0.56 -3.66
N SER A 127 -7.18 -1.69 -3.00
CA SER A 127 -7.23 -1.78 -1.55
C SER A 127 -6.42 -0.67 -0.89
N THR A 128 -7.05 0.04 0.04
CA THR A 128 -6.52 1.25 0.67
C THR A 128 -6.52 1.12 2.20
N LEU A 129 -5.41 1.49 2.83
CA LEU A 129 -5.32 1.68 4.28
C LEU A 129 -5.24 3.18 4.59
N VAL A 130 -6.17 3.66 5.41
CA VAL A 130 -6.11 5.02 5.96
C VAL A 130 -5.59 4.95 7.39
N VAL A 131 -4.52 5.69 7.67
CA VAL A 131 -3.86 5.73 8.97
C VAL A 131 -4.07 7.09 9.60
N VAL A 132 -4.63 7.12 10.81
CA VAL A 132 -5.03 8.35 11.53
C VAL A 132 -4.41 8.40 12.94
N PRO A 133 -4.32 9.57 13.58
CA PRO A 133 -3.69 9.68 14.90
C PRO A 133 -4.58 9.26 16.07
N THR A 134 -5.91 9.44 15.99
CA THR A 134 -6.82 9.18 17.11
C THR A 134 -7.97 8.25 16.72
N ILE A 135 -8.59 7.62 17.73
CA ILE A 135 -9.77 6.77 17.55
C ILE A 135 -10.97 7.60 17.09
N ASP A 136 -11.13 8.82 17.58
CA ASP A 136 -12.20 9.71 17.12
C ASP A 136 -12.10 10.00 15.62
N LEU A 137 -10.89 10.29 15.12
CA LEU A 137 -10.65 10.47 13.68
C LEU A 137 -10.87 9.17 12.92
N LEU A 138 -10.55 8.01 13.51
CA LEU A 138 -10.82 6.71 12.89
C LEU A 138 -12.32 6.54 12.62
N HIS A 139 -13.17 6.81 13.62
CA HIS A 139 -14.62 6.72 13.46
C HIS A 139 -15.16 7.74 12.46
N GLN A 140 -14.62 8.96 12.44
CA GLN A 140 -14.98 9.96 11.43
C GLN A 140 -14.63 9.50 10.02
N TRP A 141 -13.44 8.93 9.83
CA TRP A 141 -13.00 8.38 8.55
C TRP A 141 -13.81 7.17 8.12
N TYR A 142 -14.09 6.26 9.05
CA TYR A 142 -14.95 5.09 8.81
C TYR A 142 -16.30 5.53 8.25
N ALA A 143 -17.01 6.42 8.95
CA ALA A 143 -18.32 6.90 8.54
C ALA A 143 -18.27 7.64 7.18
N ARG A 144 -17.22 8.44 6.94
CA ARG A 144 -17.04 9.15 5.67
C ARG A 144 -16.80 8.20 4.50
N LEU A 145 -15.98 7.17 4.68
CA LEU A 145 -15.70 6.16 3.65
C LEU A 145 -16.93 5.31 3.35
N GLU A 146 -17.65 4.90 4.41
CA GLU A 146 -18.87 4.11 4.29
C GLU A 146 -19.94 4.89 3.52
N ASN A 147 -20.19 6.15 3.89
CA ASN A 147 -21.13 7.02 3.18
C ASN A 147 -20.67 7.32 1.75
N ALA A 148 -19.37 7.56 1.53
CA ALA A 148 -18.85 7.91 0.21
C ALA A 148 -18.96 6.76 -0.80
N PHE A 149 -18.71 5.52 -0.39
CA PHE A 149 -18.65 4.38 -1.29
C PHE A 149 -19.87 3.44 -1.22
N GLY A 150 -20.63 3.47 -0.11
CA GLY A 150 -21.75 2.56 0.11
C GLY A 150 -21.33 1.09 0.23
N ILE A 151 -20.13 0.83 0.75
CA ILE A 151 -19.59 -0.54 0.96
C ILE A 151 -19.10 -0.69 2.41
N PRO A 152 -19.03 -1.93 2.93
CA PRO A 152 -18.45 -2.17 4.24
C PRO A 152 -16.98 -1.72 4.32
N ILE A 153 -16.67 -0.92 5.32
CA ILE A 153 -15.32 -0.44 5.62
C ILE A 153 -14.75 -1.27 6.78
N GLY A 154 -13.44 -1.52 6.76
CA GLY A 154 -12.76 -2.20 7.85
C GLY A 154 -12.25 -1.21 8.89
N ALA A 155 -12.21 -1.64 10.15
CA ALA A 155 -11.56 -0.92 11.22
C ALA A 155 -10.55 -1.84 11.92
N TRP A 156 -9.34 -1.31 12.13
CA TRP A 156 -8.25 -2.05 12.77
C TRP A 156 -7.61 -1.22 13.88
N TYR A 157 -8.08 -1.40 15.12
CA TYR A 157 -7.54 -0.72 16.29
C TYR A 157 -7.96 -1.43 17.58
N GLY A 158 -7.13 -1.37 18.63
CA GLY A 158 -7.49 -1.98 19.93
C GLY A 158 -7.87 -3.46 19.79
N LEU A 159 -9.10 -3.79 20.18
CA LEU A 159 -9.70 -5.14 20.06
C LEU A 159 -10.40 -5.38 18.71
N GLU A 160 -10.71 -4.33 17.96
CA GLU A 160 -11.35 -4.44 16.65
C GLU A 160 -10.28 -4.72 15.57
N LYS A 161 -10.42 -5.85 14.88
CA LYS A 161 -9.42 -6.38 13.93
C LYS A 161 -10.09 -6.83 12.63
N GLU A 162 -10.91 -5.96 12.07
CA GLU A 162 -11.62 -6.26 10.83
C GLU A 162 -10.94 -5.61 9.63
N ALA A 163 -10.14 -6.40 8.92
CA ALA A 163 -9.55 -5.97 7.65
C ALA A 163 -10.52 -6.17 6.49
N ARG A 164 -10.82 -5.08 5.79
CA ARG A 164 -11.58 -5.05 4.52
C ARG A 164 -10.72 -4.41 3.42
N PRO A 165 -11.12 -4.47 2.14
CA PRO A 165 -10.33 -3.85 1.08
C PRO A 165 -10.08 -2.36 1.28
N ILE A 166 -10.99 -1.63 1.93
CA ILE A 166 -10.74 -0.30 2.48
C ILE A 166 -10.78 -0.43 3.99
N THR A 167 -9.70 -0.06 4.67
CA THR A 167 -9.59 -0.17 6.14
C THR A 167 -9.04 1.12 6.73
N VAL A 168 -9.53 1.50 7.92
CA VAL A 168 -9.00 2.60 8.73
C VAL A 168 -8.31 2.04 9.97
N THR A 169 -7.15 2.58 10.32
CA THR A 169 -6.34 2.18 11.49
C THR A 169 -5.73 3.40 12.16
N THR A 170 -5.34 3.26 13.43
CA THR A 170 -4.52 4.26 14.10
C THR A 170 -3.02 4.02 13.86
N TYR A 171 -2.17 5.05 14.02
CA TYR A 171 -0.70 4.90 13.93
C TYR A 171 -0.14 3.80 14.85
N PRO A 172 -0.45 3.75 16.17
CA PRO A 172 0.06 2.69 17.04
C PRO A 172 -0.38 1.29 16.61
N SER A 173 -1.62 1.17 16.11
CA SER A 173 -2.17 -0.10 15.64
C SER A 173 -1.51 -0.55 14.34
N ALA A 174 -1.27 0.39 13.41
CA ALA A 174 -0.59 0.13 12.15
C ALA A 174 0.85 -0.33 12.39
N TRP A 175 1.57 0.33 13.30
CA TRP A 175 2.94 -0.05 13.69
C TRP A 175 2.98 -1.47 14.27
N SER A 176 2.14 -1.74 15.27
CA SER A 176 2.13 -3.02 15.98
C SER A 176 1.67 -4.20 15.11
N HIS A 177 1.04 -3.95 13.96
CA HIS A 177 0.50 -4.98 13.07
C HIS A 177 0.98 -4.82 11.62
N ALA A 178 2.11 -4.14 11.41
CA ALA A 178 2.68 -3.93 10.08
C ALA A 178 2.97 -5.28 9.39
N GLU A 179 3.33 -6.31 10.16
CA GLU A 179 3.53 -7.68 9.66
C GLU A 179 2.24 -8.35 9.18
N THR A 180 1.07 -7.93 9.66
CA THR A 180 -0.21 -8.50 9.23
C THR A 180 -0.81 -7.71 8.07
N LEU A 181 -0.71 -6.37 8.11
CA LEU A 181 -1.35 -5.48 7.15
C LEU A 181 -0.45 -5.16 5.93
N GLY A 182 0.86 -5.38 6.04
CA GLY A 182 1.87 -4.81 5.14
C GLY A 182 1.78 -5.19 3.66
N ASN A 183 1.06 -6.26 3.30
CA ASN A 183 0.83 -6.65 1.91
C ASN A 183 -0.65 -6.69 1.49
N LEU A 184 -1.57 -6.26 2.35
CA LEU A 184 -3.00 -6.24 2.08
C LEU A 184 -3.46 -5.00 1.31
N PHE A 185 -2.68 -3.93 1.34
CA PHE A 185 -3.04 -2.62 0.77
C PHE A 185 -1.99 -2.14 -0.21
N LYS A 186 -2.46 -1.46 -1.27
CA LYS A 186 -1.57 -0.85 -2.28
C LYS A 186 -1.48 0.65 -2.12
N LEU A 187 -2.57 1.30 -1.72
CA LEU A 187 -2.60 2.71 -1.38
C LEU A 187 -2.57 2.87 0.14
N LEU A 188 -1.67 3.72 0.62
CA LEU A 188 -1.59 4.13 2.01
C LEU A 188 -1.88 5.63 2.08
N ILE A 189 -2.84 6.02 2.91
CA ILE A 189 -3.18 7.42 3.17
C ILE A 189 -2.89 7.71 4.62
N PHE A 190 -1.99 8.67 4.86
CA PHE A 190 -1.62 9.11 6.20
C PHE A 190 -2.28 10.44 6.48
N ASP A 191 -3.26 10.45 7.38
CA ASP A 191 -3.86 11.69 7.86
C ASP A 191 -3.02 12.30 8.98
N GLU A 192 -2.98 13.63 9.01
CA GLU A 192 -2.17 14.43 9.92
C GLU A 192 -0.75 13.85 10.12
N ILE A 193 -0.06 13.59 8.99
CA ILE A 193 1.29 12.99 8.94
C ILE A 193 2.36 13.80 9.68
N HIS A 194 2.05 15.03 10.11
CA HIS A 194 2.93 15.77 11.02
C HIS A 194 3.04 15.11 12.41
N HIS A 195 2.19 14.13 12.73
CA HIS A 195 2.37 13.19 13.84
C HIS A 195 3.33 12.03 13.53
N LEU A 196 3.77 11.88 12.27
CA LEU A 196 4.72 10.86 11.84
C LEU A 196 6.21 11.27 11.90
N PRO A 197 6.66 12.00 12.94
CA PRO A 197 8.05 11.87 13.38
C PRO A 197 8.20 11.83 14.92
N ALA A 198 8.36 10.62 15.46
CA ALA A 198 9.14 10.27 16.66
C ALA A 198 9.36 8.74 16.68
#